data_AF-A0A6G6YGI5-F1
#
_entry.id   AF-A0A6G6YGI5-F1
#
_cell.length_a   1.000
_cell.length_b   1.000
_cell.length_c   1.000
_cell.angle_alpha   90.00
_cell.angle_beta   90.00
_cell.angle_gamma   90.00
#
_symmetry.space_group_name_H-M   'P 1'
#
loop_
_entity.id
_entity.type
_entity.pdbx_description
1 polymer ?
#
loop_
_entity_poly.entity_id
_entity_poly.type
_entity_poly.pdbx_seq_one_letter_code
_entity_poly.pdbx_strand_id
1 'polypeptide(L)'
;MAKAHKLKVEFFCFVTTSYIDWLCVYRNLQRSKSEWENYYNIKIAYLIAYETINTYYKFKGEIYKTVKKDYEEFFHTFFDMLNRELADFKDEFDYDKIMPKIRNKSVAHYDRNFLEYYSNFSLIEEYSHKDIIRSFLYFLNPLHYFTYALMNDEIDQFLYINSWLS
;
A
#
# COMPACT_ATOMS: atom_id res chain seq x y z
N MET A 1 -22.01 6.16 18.06
CA MET A 1 -20.77 5.60 18.66
C MET A 1 -20.42 4.23 18.09
N ALA A 2 -21.30 3.22 18.13
CA ALA A 2 -20.99 1.86 17.62
C ALA A 2 -20.51 1.82 16.14
N LYS A 3 -21.13 2.61 15.24
CA LYS A 3 -20.73 2.68 13.82
C LYS A 3 -19.32 3.26 13.61
N ALA A 4 -18.96 4.30 14.37
CA ALA A 4 -17.64 4.93 14.25
C ALA A 4 -16.54 4.02 14.80
N HIS A 5 -16.80 3.33 15.92
CA HIS A 5 -15.85 2.35 16.46
C HIS A 5 -15.65 1.16 15.51
N LYS A 6 -16.73 0.61 14.92
CA LYS A 6 -16.65 -0.44 13.90
C LYS A 6 -15.77 -0.03 12.72
N LEU A 7 -15.95 1.19 12.20
CA LEU A 7 -15.16 1.72 11.09
C LEU A 7 -13.66 1.78 11.42
N LYS A 8 -13.30 2.22 12.63
CA LYS A 8 -11.90 2.27 13.09
C LYS A 8 -11.27 0.88 13.14
N VAL A 9 -11.99 -0.10 13.69
CA VAL A 9 -11.55 -1.50 13.75
C VAL A 9 -11.38 -2.08 12.35
N GLU A 10 -12.36 -1.87 11.46
CA GLU A 10 -12.28 -2.32 10.07
C GLU A 10 -11.08 -1.71 9.34
N PHE A 11 -10.81 -0.43 9.57
CA PHE A 11 -9.66 0.24 8.97
C PHE A 11 -8.34 -0.32 9.48
N PHE A 12 -8.19 -0.50 10.80
CA PHE A 12 -7.02 -1.14 11.38
C PHE A 12 -6.80 -2.55 10.82
N CYS A 13 -7.83 -3.41 10.84
CA CYS A 13 -7.74 -4.75 10.29
C CYS A 13 -7.30 -4.75 8.82
N PHE A 14 -7.88 -3.89 7.99
CA PHE A 14 -7.49 -3.75 6.59
C PHE A 14 -6.01 -3.37 6.41
N VAL A 15 -5.52 -2.39 7.19
CA VAL A 15 -4.13 -1.94 7.11
C VAL A 15 -3.19 -3.04 7.61
N THR A 16 -3.52 -3.71 8.73
CA THR A 16 -2.73 -4.83 9.24
C THR A 16 -2.67 -5.99 8.25
N THR A 17 -3.80 -6.35 7.61
CA THR A 17 -3.81 -7.41 6.57
C THR A 17 -2.93 -7.01 5.39
N SER A 18 -3.07 -5.78 4.89
CA SER A 18 -2.21 -5.27 3.81
C SER A 18 -0.73 -5.36 4.20
N TYR A 19 -0.38 -4.98 5.43
CA TYR A 19 0.99 -5.03 5.94
C TYR A 19 1.55 -6.45 5.98
N ILE A 20 0.76 -7.41 6.47
CA ILE A 20 1.14 -8.83 6.50
C ILE A 20 1.35 -9.37 5.08
N ASP A 21 0.51 -8.99 4.12
CA ASP A 21 0.64 -9.42 2.72
C ASP A 21 1.96 -8.91 2.12
N TRP A 22 2.32 -7.66 2.37
CA TRP A 22 3.62 -7.10 1.96
C TRP A 22 4.81 -7.82 2.61
N LEU A 23 4.73 -8.17 3.90
CA LEU A 23 5.77 -8.97 4.55
C LEU A 23 5.89 -10.38 3.95
N CYS A 24 4.77 -10.98 3.55
CA CYS A 24 4.76 -12.27 2.87
C CYS A 24 5.42 -12.18 1.49
N VAL A 25 5.10 -11.14 0.71
CA VAL A 25 5.74 -10.86 -0.59
C VAL A 25 7.25 -10.68 -0.41
N TYR A 26 7.67 -9.87 0.57
CA TYR A 26 9.07 -9.65 0.88
C TYR A 26 9.80 -10.96 1.20
N ARG A 27 9.22 -11.76 2.11
CA ARG A 27 9.77 -13.07 2.48
C ARG A 27 9.90 -13.99 1.27
N ASN A 28 8.91 -14.01 0.39
CA ASN A 28 8.92 -14.86 -0.79
C ASN A 28 9.99 -14.41 -1.80
N LEU A 29 10.17 -13.10 -2.00
CA LEU A 29 11.24 -12.56 -2.84
C LEU A 29 12.63 -12.90 -2.30
N GLN A 30 12.84 -12.85 -0.98
CA GLN A 30 14.12 -13.28 -0.37
C GLN A 30 14.40 -14.77 -0.55
N ARG A 31 13.36 -15.60 -0.74
CA ARG A 31 13.47 -17.06 -0.87
C ARG A 31 13.37 -17.55 -2.31
N SER A 32 13.12 -16.63 -3.23
CA SER A 32 12.93 -16.92 -4.64
C SER A 32 14.20 -17.55 -5.22
N LYS A 33 14.02 -18.61 -6.00
CA LYS A 33 15.11 -19.37 -6.63
C LYS A 33 15.20 -19.14 -8.13
N SER A 34 14.22 -18.44 -8.71
CA SER A 34 14.16 -18.15 -10.15
C SER A 34 13.60 -16.76 -10.43
N GLU A 35 13.92 -16.22 -11.59
CA GLU A 35 13.38 -14.94 -12.04
C GLU A 35 11.85 -14.99 -12.23
N TRP A 36 11.31 -16.17 -12.56
CA TRP A 36 9.87 -16.40 -12.64
C TRP A 36 9.17 -16.27 -11.29
N GLU A 37 9.78 -16.79 -10.22
CA GLU A 37 9.29 -16.61 -8.86
C GLU A 37 9.38 -15.14 -8.43
N ASN A 38 10.45 -14.43 -8.80
CA ASN A 38 10.57 -12.99 -8.55
C ASN A 38 9.44 -12.22 -9.22
N TYR A 39 9.25 -12.42 -10.52
CA TYR A 39 8.21 -11.76 -11.30
C TYR A 39 6.81 -12.06 -10.77
N TYR A 40 6.54 -13.32 -10.41
CA TYR A 40 5.27 -13.68 -9.78
C TYR A 40 5.03 -12.85 -8.52
N ASN A 41 6.01 -12.80 -7.61
CA ASN A 41 5.85 -12.06 -6.35
C ASN A 41 5.74 -10.56 -6.57
N ILE A 42 6.43 -9.97 -7.55
CA ILE A 42 6.28 -8.54 -7.86
C ILE A 42 4.92 -8.24 -8.45
N LYS A 43 4.38 -9.08 -9.35
CA LYS A 43 2.99 -8.92 -9.80
C LYS A 43 2.01 -8.90 -8.64
N ILE A 44 2.21 -9.80 -7.67
CA ILE A 44 1.40 -9.84 -6.45
C ILE A 44 1.59 -8.55 -5.63
N ALA A 45 2.81 -8.03 -5.51
CA ALA A 45 3.10 -6.74 -4.85
C ALA A 45 2.28 -5.59 -5.47
N TYR A 46 2.30 -5.47 -6.80
CA TYR A 46 1.53 -4.46 -7.53
C TYR A 46 0.01 -4.61 -7.32
N LEU A 47 -0.50 -5.84 -7.31
CA LEU A 47 -1.91 -6.11 -7.03
C LEU A 47 -2.30 -5.74 -5.61
N ILE A 48 -1.47 -6.07 -4.62
CA ILE A 48 -1.68 -5.65 -3.24
C ILE A 48 -1.66 -4.12 -3.17
N ALA A 49 -0.68 -3.46 -3.79
CA ALA A 49 -0.63 -2.00 -3.86
C ALA A 49 -1.93 -1.40 -4.41
N TYR A 50 -2.46 -1.97 -5.50
CA TYR A 50 -3.71 -1.56 -6.12
C TYR A 50 -4.91 -1.67 -5.18
N GLU A 51 -5.10 -2.84 -4.57
CA GLU A 51 -6.24 -3.04 -3.66
C GLU A 51 -6.09 -2.19 -2.39
N THR A 52 -4.86 -2.06 -1.88
CA THR A 52 -4.55 -1.24 -0.70
C THR A 52 -4.84 0.24 -0.99
N ILE A 53 -4.33 0.82 -2.08
CA ILE A 53 -4.52 2.24 -2.43
C ILE A 53 -6.03 2.54 -2.61
N ASN A 54 -6.74 1.73 -3.38
CA ASN A 54 -8.16 1.96 -3.65
C ASN A 54 -9.02 1.86 -2.39
N THR A 55 -8.69 0.91 -1.51
CA THR A 55 -9.43 0.70 -0.27
C THR A 55 -9.07 1.77 0.77
N TYR A 56 -7.80 2.18 0.83
CA TYR A 56 -7.33 3.31 1.65
C TYR A 56 -8.11 4.59 1.35
N TYR A 57 -8.28 4.97 0.08
CA TYR A 57 -8.99 6.20 -0.26
C TYR A 57 -10.47 6.17 0.18
N LYS A 58 -11.11 4.99 0.17
CA LYS A 58 -12.45 4.81 0.71
C LYS A 58 -12.48 5.02 2.21
N PHE A 59 -11.61 4.32 2.95
CA PHE A 59 -11.52 4.46 4.41
C PHE A 59 -11.14 5.89 4.84
N LYS A 60 -10.16 6.52 4.18
CA LYS A 60 -9.77 7.92 4.44
C LYS A 60 -10.99 8.84 4.41
N GLY A 61 -11.79 8.76 3.35
CA GLY A 61 -12.99 9.59 3.20
C GLY A 61 -14.06 9.34 4.25
N GLU A 62 -14.19 8.10 4.74
CA GLU A 62 -15.13 7.76 5.81
C GLU A 62 -14.62 8.18 7.18
N ILE A 63 -13.34 7.94 7.48
CA ILE A 63 -12.70 8.34 8.73
C ILE A 63 -12.76 9.85 8.91
N TYR A 64 -12.47 10.63 7.86
CA TYR A 64 -12.50 12.10 7.90
C TYR A 64 -13.86 12.64 8.36
N LYS A 65 -14.96 11.98 7.98
CA LYS A 65 -16.33 12.36 8.41
C LYS A 65 -16.61 12.13 9.89
N THR A 66 -15.75 11.36 10.57
CA THR A 66 -15.88 11.06 12.01
C THR A 66 -14.98 11.90 12.89
N VAL A 67 -14.07 12.68 12.29
CA VAL A 67 -13.09 13.51 12.99
C VAL A 67 -13.79 14.69 13.66
N LYS A 68 -13.40 15.00 14.90
CA LYS A 68 -13.84 16.21 15.58
C LYS A 68 -13.09 17.41 15.00
N LYS A 69 -13.75 18.57 14.94
CA LYS A 69 -13.19 19.80 14.35
C LYS A 69 -11.78 20.14 14.84
N ASP A 70 -11.52 19.96 16.13
CA ASP A 70 -10.22 20.28 16.76
C ASP A 70 -9.06 19.37 16.29
N TYR A 71 -9.35 18.27 15.59
CA TYR A 71 -8.38 17.34 15.02
C TYR A 71 -8.33 17.35 13.49
N GLU A 72 -9.15 18.15 12.81
CA GLU A 72 -9.25 18.15 11.33
C GLU A 72 -7.89 18.47 10.68
N GLU A 73 -7.18 19.49 11.15
CA GLU A 73 -5.89 19.90 10.60
C GLU A 73 -4.82 18.82 10.74
N PHE A 74 -4.80 18.10 11.87
CA PHE A 74 -3.90 16.98 12.09
C PHE A 74 -4.17 15.83 11.10
N PHE A 75 -5.43 15.41 10.96
CA PHE A 75 -5.81 14.36 10.02
C PHE A 75 -5.54 14.76 8.57
N HIS A 76 -5.79 16.02 8.22
CA HIS A 76 -5.49 16.57 6.90
C HIS A 76 -3.99 16.47 6.60
N THR A 77 -3.15 17.00 7.49
CA THR A 77 -1.69 16.97 7.35
C THR A 77 -1.16 15.54 7.24
N PHE A 78 -1.66 14.64 8.08
CA PHE A 78 -1.26 13.23 8.05
C PHE A 78 -1.65 12.54 6.74
N PHE A 79 -2.89 12.68 6.28
CA PHE A 79 -3.29 12.05 5.04
C PHE A 79 -2.64 12.70 3.82
N ASP A 80 -2.33 13.99 3.83
CA ASP A 80 -1.59 14.64 2.75
C ASP A 80 -0.17 14.11 2.64
N MET A 81 0.50 13.94 3.78
CA MET A 81 1.78 13.27 3.87
C MET A 81 1.71 11.85 3.28
N LEU A 82 0.73 11.03 3.68
CA LEU A 82 0.56 9.69 3.09
C LEU A 82 0.29 9.71 1.58
N ASN A 83 -0.45 10.70 1.08
CA ASN A 83 -0.70 10.79 -0.36
C ASN A 83 0.56 11.17 -1.14
N ARG A 84 1.49 11.93 -0.53
CA ARG A 84 2.81 12.21 -1.13
C ARG A 84 3.64 10.95 -1.24
N GLU A 85 3.72 10.14 -0.18
CA GLU A 85 4.41 8.84 -0.23
C GLU A 85 3.84 7.93 -1.32
N LEU A 86 2.51 7.92 -1.50
CA LEU A 86 1.88 7.18 -2.60
C LEU A 86 2.21 7.77 -3.98
N ALA A 87 2.28 9.09 -4.11
CA ALA A 87 2.63 9.75 -5.36
C ALA A 87 4.09 9.45 -5.74
N ASP A 88 5.01 9.55 -4.79
CA ASP A 88 6.42 9.25 -4.99
C ASP A 88 6.62 7.78 -5.38
N PHE A 89 5.94 6.85 -4.69
CA PHE A 89 5.91 5.44 -5.10
C PHE A 89 5.37 5.25 -6.52
N LYS A 90 4.28 5.94 -6.88
CA LYS A 90 3.67 5.80 -8.20
C LYS A 90 4.59 6.28 -9.31
N ASP A 91 5.28 7.38 -9.08
CA ASP A 91 6.19 8.00 -10.04
C ASP A 91 7.50 7.19 -10.15
N GLU A 92 8.08 6.77 -9.01
CA GLU A 92 9.34 6.01 -8.97
C GLU A 92 9.24 4.68 -9.71
N PHE A 93 8.10 4.00 -9.63
CA PHE A 93 7.92 2.64 -10.18
C PHE A 93 6.98 2.59 -11.39
N ASP A 94 6.75 3.71 -12.08
CA ASP A 94 5.88 3.74 -13.28
C ASP A 94 4.50 3.09 -13.02
N TYR A 95 3.99 3.20 -11.78
CA TYR A 95 2.92 2.34 -11.27
C TYR A 95 1.66 2.43 -12.13
N ASP A 96 1.24 3.64 -12.48
CA ASP A 96 0.01 3.86 -13.25
C ASP A 96 0.13 3.35 -14.70
N LYS A 97 1.36 3.18 -15.22
CA LYS A 97 1.65 2.58 -16.52
C LYS A 97 1.73 1.05 -16.45
N ILE A 98 2.29 0.50 -15.38
CA ILE A 98 2.53 -0.94 -15.22
C ILE A 98 1.28 -1.67 -14.71
N MET A 99 0.60 -1.11 -13.70
CA MET A 99 -0.52 -1.76 -13.01
C MET A 99 -1.67 -2.20 -13.94
N PRO A 100 -2.14 -1.39 -14.92
CA PRO A 100 -3.19 -1.82 -15.83
C PRO A 100 -2.80 -3.06 -16.65
N LYS A 101 -1.52 -3.22 -16.99
CA LYS A 101 -1.02 -4.38 -17.74
C LYS A 101 -1.02 -5.63 -16.86
N ILE A 102 -0.53 -5.52 -15.62
CA ILE A 102 -0.52 -6.63 -14.65
C ILE A 102 -1.96 -7.13 -14.41
N ARG A 103 -2.89 -6.21 -14.14
CA ARG A 103 -4.29 -6.54 -13.84
C ARG A 103 -4.97 -7.22 -15.02
N ASN A 104 -4.86 -6.62 -16.22
CA ASN A 104 -5.65 -7.05 -17.38
C ASN A 104 -5.03 -8.19 -18.18
N LYS A 105 -3.71 -8.38 -18.14
CA LYS A 105 -2.99 -9.27 -19.07
C LYS A 105 -2.13 -10.35 -18.41
N SER A 106 -1.99 -10.34 -17.08
CA SER A 106 -1.00 -11.20 -16.42
C SER A 106 -1.52 -11.98 -15.21
N VAL A 107 -2.67 -11.62 -14.65
CA VAL A 107 -3.26 -12.31 -13.48
C VAL A 107 -4.75 -12.59 -13.65
N ALA A 108 -5.58 -11.61 -14.04
CA ALA A 108 -7.02 -11.84 -14.18
C ALA A 108 -7.40 -12.51 -15.52
N HIS A 109 -6.65 -12.24 -16.58
CA HIS A 109 -6.79 -12.88 -17.89
C HIS A 109 -5.41 -13.25 -18.43
N TYR A 110 -5.16 -14.54 -18.63
CA TYR A 110 -3.98 -14.98 -19.36
C TYR A 110 -4.13 -14.57 -20.81
N ASP A 111 -3.25 -13.69 -21.28
CA ASP A 111 -3.20 -13.38 -22.70
C ASP A 111 -2.86 -14.65 -23.50
N ARG A 112 -3.57 -14.87 -24.61
CA ARG A 112 -3.24 -15.98 -25.52
C ARG A 112 -1.89 -15.76 -26.20
N ASN A 113 -1.44 -14.51 -26.27
CA ASN A 113 -0.14 -14.13 -26.79
C ASN A 113 0.93 -14.17 -25.69
N PHE A 114 1.67 -15.27 -25.63
CA PHE A 114 2.75 -15.45 -24.67
C PHE A 114 3.88 -14.40 -24.80
N LEU A 115 4.13 -13.88 -26.01
CA LEU A 115 5.12 -12.82 -26.22
C LEU A 115 4.70 -11.52 -25.52
N GLU A 116 3.40 -11.21 -25.51
CA GLU A 116 2.89 -10.03 -24.82
C GLU A 116 2.97 -10.20 -23.30
N TYR A 117 2.65 -11.40 -22.79
CA TYR A 117 2.86 -11.75 -21.39
C TYR A 117 4.34 -11.62 -20.99
N TYR A 118 5.26 -12.08 -21.84
CA TYR A 118 6.70 -11.97 -21.60
C TYR A 118 7.21 -10.53 -21.73
N SER A 119 6.69 -9.72 -22.65
CA SER A 119 7.10 -8.30 -22.76
C SER A 119 6.71 -7.45 -21.54
N ASN A 120 5.69 -7.87 -20.77
CA ASN A 120 5.35 -7.23 -19.51
C ASN A 120 6.33 -7.59 -18.38
N PHE A 121 7.07 -8.71 -18.52
CA PHE A 121 8.12 -9.12 -17.60
C PHE A 121 9.28 -8.13 -17.59
N SER A 122 9.77 -7.74 -18.78
CA SER A 122 10.91 -6.84 -18.90
C SER A 122 10.67 -5.44 -18.33
N LEU A 123 9.41 -4.98 -18.28
CA LEU A 123 9.05 -3.69 -17.66
C LEU A 123 9.21 -3.68 -16.14
N ILE A 124 9.22 -4.87 -15.51
CA ILE A 124 9.32 -5.02 -14.05
C ILE A 124 10.77 -5.27 -13.63
N GLU A 125 11.62 -5.79 -14.53
CA GLU A 125 13.04 -6.04 -14.26
C GLU A 125 13.87 -4.77 -14.09
N GLU A 126 13.38 -3.63 -14.59
CA GLU A 126 14.08 -2.34 -14.49
C GLU A 126 14.24 -1.85 -13.03
N TYR A 127 13.42 -2.36 -12.11
CA TYR A 127 13.39 -1.93 -10.71
C TYR A 127 13.86 -3.01 -9.75
N SER A 128 14.68 -2.62 -8.77
CA SER A 128 15.04 -3.52 -7.69
C SER A 128 13.80 -3.84 -6.84
N HIS A 129 13.52 -5.13 -6.75
CA HIS A 129 12.37 -5.70 -6.03
C HIS A 129 12.31 -5.28 -4.55
N LYS A 130 13.47 -5.03 -3.94
CA LYS A 130 13.57 -4.56 -2.56
C LYS A 130 13.12 -3.10 -2.43
N ASP A 131 13.36 -2.29 -3.44
CA ASP A 131 13.03 -0.86 -3.42
C ASP A 131 11.52 -0.65 -3.57
N ILE A 132 10.84 -1.44 -4.41
CA ILE A 132 9.37 -1.42 -4.54
C ILE A 132 8.71 -1.65 -3.17
N ILE A 133 9.15 -2.69 -2.45
CA ILE A 133 8.59 -3.05 -1.15
C ILE A 133 8.89 -1.97 -0.12
N ARG A 134 10.17 -1.56 -0.03
CA ARG A 134 10.58 -0.54 0.94
C ARG A 134 9.79 0.75 0.73
N SER A 135 9.68 1.21 -0.52
CA SER A 135 8.97 2.43 -0.87
C SER A 135 7.49 2.36 -0.48
N PHE A 136 6.80 1.25 -0.78
CA PHE A 136 5.41 1.11 -0.35
C PHE A 136 5.25 1.00 1.18
N LEU A 137 6.22 0.43 1.88
CA LEU A 137 6.21 0.38 3.34
C LEU A 137 6.38 1.76 4.01
N TYR A 138 6.97 2.76 3.34
CA TYR A 138 6.99 4.15 3.84
C TYR A 138 5.58 4.75 3.92
N PHE A 139 4.69 4.38 3.01
CA PHE A 139 3.26 4.70 3.12
C PHE A 139 2.57 3.85 4.21
N LEU A 140 2.82 2.55 4.22
CA LEU A 140 2.01 1.62 5.01
C LEU A 140 2.34 1.63 6.52
N ASN A 141 3.60 1.85 6.89
CA ASN A 141 4.05 1.86 8.29
C ASN A 141 3.40 2.98 9.12
N PRO A 142 3.47 4.26 8.70
CA PRO A 142 2.81 5.34 9.44
C PRO A 142 1.29 5.14 9.47
N LEU A 143 0.70 4.62 8.40
CA LEU A 143 -0.72 4.32 8.34
C LEU A 143 -1.12 3.21 9.34
N HIS A 144 -0.31 2.17 9.48
CA HIS A 144 -0.56 1.09 10.45
C HIS A 144 -0.47 1.60 11.89
N TYR A 145 0.57 2.39 12.20
CA TYR A 145 0.71 3.01 13.51
C TYR A 145 -0.46 3.98 13.81
N PHE A 146 -0.87 4.76 12.81
CA PHE A 146 -2.03 5.64 12.90
C PHE A 146 -3.32 4.90 13.20
N THR A 147 -3.61 3.84 12.45
CA THR A 147 -4.86 3.07 12.63
C THR A 147 -4.91 2.34 13.97
N TYR A 148 -3.77 1.90 14.50
CA TYR A 148 -3.67 1.35 15.84
C TYR A 148 -4.03 2.38 16.91
N ALA A 149 -3.41 3.57 16.89
CA ALA A 149 -3.71 4.64 17.84
C ALA A 149 -5.14 5.15 17.72
N LEU A 150 -5.65 5.26 16.48
CA LEU A 150 -7.02 5.66 16.18
C LEU A 150 -8.05 4.70 16.79
N MET A 151 -7.77 3.39 16.80
CA MET A 151 -8.62 2.36 17.39
C MET A 151 -8.71 2.50 18.92
N ASN A 152 -7.62 2.90 19.57
CA ASN A 152 -7.54 3.07 21.03
C ASN A 152 -7.97 4.47 21.51
N ASP A 153 -8.31 5.38 20.61
CA ASP A 153 -8.54 6.80 20.92
C ASP A 153 -7.29 7.49 21.53
N GLU A 154 -6.10 6.99 21.22
CA GLU A 154 -4.79 7.41 21.76
C GLU A 154 -3.93 8.09 20.68
N ILE A 155 -4.53 8.89 19.80
CA ILE A 155 -3.78 9.56 18.72
C ILE A 155 -2.78 10.54 19.33
N ASP A 156 -1.53 10.11 19.45
CA ASP A 156 -0.43 10.90 19.98
C ASP A 156 0.29 11.63 18.85
N GLN A 157 0.08 12.93 18.74
CA GLN A 157 0.70 13.81 17.75
C GLN A 157 2.25 13.71 17.74
N PHE A 158 2.87 13.31 18.85
CA PHE A 158 4.33 13.33 19.06
C PHE A 158 5.05 12.08 18.52
N LEU A 159 4.40 10.92 18.54
CA LEU A 159 4.96 9.67 17.99
C LEU A 159 5.04 9.70 16.46
N TYR A 160 4.19 10.48 15.79
CA TYR A 160 4.16 10.58 14.32
C TYR A 160 5.34 11.36 13.74
N ILE A 161 5.74 12.48 14.36
CA ILE A 161 6.87 13.30 13.90
C ILE A 161 8.20 12.51 13.99
N ASN A 162 8.35 11.67 15.02
CA ASN A 162 9.59 10.91 15.23
C ASN A 162 9.66 9.62 14.39
N SER A 163 8.52 9.01 14.02
CA SER A 163 8.50 7.85 13.09
C SER A 163 8.97 8.18 11.67
N TRP A 164 9.09 9.47 11.36
CA TRP A 164 9.56 10.01 10.07
C TRP A 164 11.02 10.47 10.07
N LEU A 165 11.63 10.66 11.24
CA LEU A 165 13.00 11.17 11.40
C LEU A 165 14.01 10.06 11.73
N SER A 166 13.60 8.80 11.77
CA SER A 166 14.43 7.60 11.99
C SER A 166 14.40 6.69 10.78
#